data_AF-A0A7J4I6Y5-F1
#
_entry.id   AF-A0A7J4I6Y5-F1
#
_cell.length_a   1.000
_cell.length_b   1.000
_cell.length_c   1.000
_cell.angle_alpha   90.00
_cell.angle_beta   90.00
_cell.angle_gamma   90.00
#
_symmetry.space_group_name_H-M   'P 1'
#
loop_
_entity.id
_entity.type
_entity.pdbx_description
1 polymer ?
#
loop_
_entity_poly.entity_id
_entity_poly.type
_entity_poly.pdbx_seq_one_letter_code
_entity_poly.pdbx_strand_id
1 'polypeptide(L)'
;MTRLLVVEDNPVFREGAAQYFASRSDVQTAYAQDAKTAIVHLWTEPRSIDAAIIDCFFPANEGSDPENLRLAGELAVQIMESEDPQERRIITGLEIFGRYVDLEDQELRTYVRAFVASTSGAVENSPVIRALEQVSCMGREATTQIAKNTLGLVYDATRAPRDYYAALRSAIAESSANQPSGILVAREATNVGIPFVLATSTYHHDILTQPVQDHASRKGWTLIDCSPGQEDHKATPQYWARAMGELEQRMQVSLENR
;
A
#
# COMPACT_ATOMS: atom_id res chain seq x y z
N MET A 1 29.06 8.48 -12.48
CA MET A 1 28.43 9.13 -11.32
C MET A 1 26.94 8.90 -11.45
N THR A 2 26.34 8.22 -10.48
CA THR A 2 24.91 7.89 -10.43
C THR A 2 24.14 9.04 -9.81
N ARG A 3 23.07 9.52 -10.45
CA ARG A 3 22.21 10.57 -9.92
C ARG A 3 21.02 9.94 -9.23
N LEU A 4 21.02 10.02 -7.91
CA LEU A 4 20.08 9.35 -7.04
C LEU A 4 19.04 10.35 -6.52
N LEU A 5 17.76 10.04 -6.66
CA LEU A 5 16.69 10.73 -5.95
C LEU A 5 16.40 10.00 -4.64
N VAL A 6 16.45 10.70 -3.52
CA VAL A 6 15.99 10.20 -2.21
C VAL A 6 14.71 10.94 -1.83
N VAL A 7 13.61 10.20 -1.66
CA VAL A 7 12.31 10.74 -1.24
C VAL A 7 12.08 10.38 0.22
N GLU A 8 12.14 11.37 1.11
CA GLU A 8 12.13 11.20 2.55
C GLU A 8 11.69 12.52 3.22
N ASP A 9 10.54 12.50 3.89
CA ASP A 9 10.00 13.68 4.58
C ASP A 9 10.60 13.86 5.97
N ASN A 10 10.92 12.75 6.66
CA ASN A 10 11.45 12.81 8.02
C ASN A 10 12.88 13.39 8.02
N PRO A 11 13.11 14.52 8.72
CA PRO A 11 14.40 15.20 8.69
C PRO A 11 15.55 14.34 9.26
N VAL A 12 15.27 13.47 10.23
CA VAL A 12 16.28 12.59 10.85
C VAL A 12 16.73 11.52 9.87
N PHE A 13 15.79 10.87 9.18
CA PHE A 13 16.11 9.86 8.18
C PHE A 13 16.79 10.48 6.96
N ARG A 14 16.33 11.66 6.54
CA ARG A 14 16.94 12.42 5.44
C ARG A 14 18.38 12.85 5.77
N GLU A 15 18.65 13.28 7.00
CA GLU A 15 20.01 13.58 7.45
C GLU A 15 20.88 12.33 7.45
N GLY A 16 20.38 11.20 7.94
CA GLY A 16 21.09 9.91 7.89
C GLY A 16 21.44 9.49 6.46
N ALA A 17 20.50 9.65 5.52
CA ALA A 17 20.75 9.43 4.09
C ALA A 17 21.84 10.37 3.56
N ALA A 18 21.74 11.66 3.86
CA ALA A 18 22.70 12.66 3.42
C ALA A 18 24.12 12.40 3.93
N GLN A 19 24.28 12.02 5.21
CA GLN A 19 25.56 11.65 5.78
C GLN A 19 26.16 10.41 5.08
N TYR A 20 25.35 9.38 4.83
CA TYR A 20 25.80 8.18 4.11
C TYR A 20 26.23 8.52 2.67
N PHE A 21 25.38 9.20 1.89
CA PHE A 21 25.67 9.47 0.49
C PHE A 21 26.74 10.54 0.27
N ALA A 22 26.95 11.46 1.21
CA ALA A 22 28.07 12.41 1.15
C ALA A 22 29.45 11.71 1.18
N SER A 23 29.52 10.49 1.74
CA SER A 23 30.73 9.67 1.74
C SER A 23 30.99 8.95 0.41
N ARG A 24 30.01 8.94 -0.52
CA ARG A 24 30.08 8.25 -1.81
C ARG A 24 30.38 9.23 -2.95
N SER A 25 31.62 9.22 -3.44
CA SER A 25 32.05 10.07 -4.56
C SER A 25 31.44 9.68 -5.92
N ASP A 26 30.87 8.48 -6.01
CA ASP A 26 30.26 7.94 -7.21
C ASP A 26 28.75 8.25 -7.32
N VAL A 27 28.15 8.85 -6.29
CA VAL A 27 26.72 9.18 -6.21
C VAL A 27 26.52 10.69 -6.07
N GLN A 28 25.59 11.25 -6.84
CA GLN A 28 25.09 12.60 -6.69
C GLN A 28 23.62 12.54 -6.25
N THR A 29 23.28 13.09 -5.09
CA THR A 29 21.92 13.00 -4.54
C THR A 29 21.08 14.26 -4.79
N ALA A 30 19.82 14.06 -5.17
CA ALA A 30 18.73 15.03 -5.02
C ALA A 30 17.77 14.53 -3.92
N TYR A 31 17.11 15.46 -3.23
CA TYR A 31 16.17 15.14 -2.15
C TYR A 31 14.79 15.72 -2.43
N ALA A 32 13.75 14.95 -2.14
CA ALA A 32 12.36 15.41 -2.14
C ALA A 32 11.71 15.04 -0.81
N GLN A 33 10.91 15.94 -0.24
CA GLN A 33 10.19 15.73 1.03
C GLN A 33 8.73 15.33 0.79
N ASP A 34 8.25 15.40 -0.45
CA ASP A 34 6.88 15.11 -0.81
C ASP A 34 6.75 14.55 -2.23
N ALA A 35 5.54 14.07 -2.55
CA ALA A 35 5.30 13.33 -3.78
C ALA A 35 5.37 14.27 -4.98
N LYS A 36 4.85 15.49 -4.83
CA LYS A 36 4.88 16.50 -5.88
C LYS A 36 6.30 16.82 -6.31
N THR A 37 7.19 17.10 -5.36
CA THR A 37 8.60 17.43 -5.62
C THR A 37 9.33 16.22 -6.21
N ALA A 38 9.08 15.02 -5.68
CA ALA A 38 9.65 13.79 -6.23
C ALA A 38 9.23 13.55 -7.69
N ILE A 39 7.95 13.69 -8.01
CA ILE A 39 7.42 13.55 -9.37
C ILE A 39 8.03 14.60 -10.30
N VAL A 40 8.16 15.86 -9.85
CA VAL A 40 8.88 16.88 -10.62
C VAL A 40 10.30 16.42 -10.93
N HIS A 41 11.06 15.89 -9.96
CA HIS A 41 12.40 15.35 -10.24
C HIS A 41 12.40 14.19 -11.25
N LEU A 42 11.43 13.28 -11.18
CA LEU A 42 11.34 12.14 -12.12
C LEU A 42 11.07 12.58 -13.57
N TRP A 43 10.32 13.67 -13.75
CA TRP A 43 9.89 14.16 -15.07
C TRP A 43 10.71 15.35 -15.59
N THR A 44 11.48 16.04 -14.75
CA THR A 44 12.27 17.22 -15.16
C THR A 44 13.49 16.80 -15.95
N GLU A 45 13.45 17.16 -17.24
CA GLU A 45 14.43 16.91 -18.31
C GLU A 45 14.85 15.44 -18.48
N PRO A 46 14.83 14.91 -19.72
CA PRO A 46 15.19 13.52 -19.93
C PRO A 46 16.63 13.30 -19.45
N ARG A 47 16.76 12.48 -18.40
CA ARG A 47 18.00 12.07 -17.72
C ARG A 47 18.50 13.05 -16.67
N SER A 48 17.74 13.54 -15.70
CA SER A 48 18.33 14.17 -14.49
C SER A 48 18.58 13.15 -13.36
N ILE A 49 17.79 12.08 -13.30
CA ILE A 49 17.85 11.02 -12.29
C ILE A 49 18.10 9.67 -12.96
N ASP A 50 19.00 8.87 -12.39
CA ASP A 50 19.34 7.53 -12.86
C ASP A 50 18.64 6.44 -12.03
N ALA A 51 18.34 6.72 -10.76
CA ALA A 51 17.70 5.79 -9.84
C ALA A 51 17.03 6.51 -8.66
N ALA A 52 16.12 5.84 -7.94
CA ALA A 52 15.44 6.42 -6.76
C ALA A 52 15.35 5.48 -5.55
N ILE A 53 15.44 6.04 -4.35
CA ILE A 53 15.04 5.42 -3.08
C ILE A 53 13.84 6.21 -2.56
N ILE A 54 12.72 5.55 -2.37
CA ILE A 54 11.42 6.20 -2.14
C ILE A 54 10.84 5.72 -0.82
N ASP A 55 10.61 6.60 0.15
CA ASP A 55 9.89 6.22 1.37
C ASP A 55 8.47 5.71 1.04
N CYS A 56 7.90 4.84 1.84
CA CYS A 56 6.53 4.34 1.61
C CYS A 56 5.49 5.35 2.07
N PHE A 57 5.74 6.01 3.19
CA PHE A 57 4.76 6.84 3.91
C PHE A 57 5.30 8.25 4.11
N PHE A 58 4.71 9.21 3.42
CA PHE A 58 5.07 10.63 3.52
C PHE A 58 3.95 11.49 2.89
N PRO A 59 3.80 12.77 3.29
CA PRO A 59 2.75 13.63 2.77
C PRO A 59 2.88 13.87 1.25
N ALA A 60 1.75 14.01 0.56
CA ALA A 60 1.76 14.23 -0.89
C ALA A 60 2.31 15.60 -1.32
N ASN A 61 2.15 16.63 -0.48
CA ASN A 61 2.68 17.97 -0.70
C ASN A 61 2.84 18.68 0.65
N GLU A 62 4.07 18.94 1.06
CA GLU A 62 4.37 19.54 2.36
C GLU A 62 3.71 20.93 2.47
N GLY A 63 3.08 21.23 3.60
CA GLY A 63 2.37 22.50 3.82
C GLY A 63 1.05 22.66 3.04
N SER A 64 0.55 21.61 2.38
CA SER A 64 -0.79 21.63 1.78
C SER A 64 -1.89 21.59 2.82
N ASP A 65 -3.06 22.08 2.43
CA ASP A 65 -4.29 21.90 3.18
C ASP A 65 -4.55 20.39 3.45
N PRO A 66 -4.98 20.00 4.67
CA PRO A 66 -5.17 18.60 5.04
C PRO A 66 -6.09 17.80 4.12
N GLU A 67 -7.05 18.44 3.44
CA GLU A 67 -7.94 17.75 2.49
C GLU A 67 -7.17 17.21 1.28
N ASN A 68 -6.24 17.99 0.73
CA ASN A 68 -5.42 17.56 -0.40
C ASN A 68 -4.47 16.42 -0.03
N LEU A 69 -3.93 16.43 1.19
CA LEU A 69 -3.10 15.35 1.72
C LEU A 69 -3.89 14.05 1.79
N ARG A 70 -5.12 14.12 2.33
CA ARG A 70 -6.02 12.96 2.45
C ARG A 70 -6.37 12.38 1.08
N LEU A 71 -6.68 13.22 0.09
CA LEU A 71 -7.05 12.76 -1.26
C LEU A 71 -5.93 11.96 -1.94
N ALA A 72 -4.67 12.35 -1.75
CA ALA A 72 -3.54 11.64 -2.34
C ALA A 72 -3.33 10.26 -1.69
N GLY A 73 -3.42 10.15 -0.36
CA GLY A 73 -3.39 8.84 0.29
C GLY A 73 -4.57 7.96 -0.10
N GLU A 74 -5.78 8.53 -0.21
CA GLU A 74 -6.96 7.80 -0.69
C GLU A 74 -6.79 7.29 -2.11
N LEU A 75 -6.19 8.09 -3.00
CA LEU A 75 -5.88 7.67 -4.35
C LEU A 75 -4.88 6.50 -4.36
N ALA A 76 -3.82 6.57 -3.55
CA ALA A 76 -2.86 5.48 -3.41
C ALA A 76 -3.52 4.19 -2.89
N VAL A 77 -4.40 4.29 -1.89
CA VAL A 77 -5.20 3.16 -1.41
C VAL A 77 -6.09 2.58 -2.50
N GLN A 78 -6.83 3.42 -3.23
CA GLN A 78 -7.70 2.98 -4.34
C GLN A 78 -6.91 2.24 -5.44
N ILE A 79 -5.70 2.72 -5.77
CA ILE A 79 -4.81 2.04 -6.72
C ILE A 79 -4.44 0.65 -6.18
N MET A 80 -3.98 0.56 -4.93
CA MET A 80 -3.59 -0.72 -4.34
C MET A 80 -4.76 -1.72 -4.27
N GLU A 81 -5.91 -1.26 -3.80
CA GLU A 81 -7.17 -2.02 -3.62
C GLU A 81 -7.72 -2.52 -4.97
N SER A 82 -7.76 -1.66 -6.00
CA SER A 82 -8.26 -2.04 -7.33
C SER A 82 -7.39 -3.06 -8.05
N GLU A 83 -6.12 -3.15 -7.69
CA GLU A 83 -5.18 -4.08 -8.30
C GLU A 83 -5.01 -5.37 -7.48
N ASP A 84 -5.46 -5.39 -6.22
CA ASP A 84 -5.45 -6.57 -5.38
C ASP A 84 -6.52 -7.59 -5.85
N PRO A 85 -6.13 -8.80 -6.30
CA PRO A 85 -7.08 -9.81 -6.77
C PRO A 85 -8.01 -10.31 -5.66
N GLN A 86 -7.52 -10.43 -4.42
CA GLN A 86 -8.32 -10.87 -3.29
C GLN A 86 -9.32 -9.80 -2.89
N GLU A 87 -8.89 -8.53 -2.86
CA GLU A 87 -9.78 -7.42 -2.53
C GLU A 87 -10.87 -7.21 -3.59
N ARG A 88 -10.52 -7.25 -4.88
CA ARG A 88 -11.50 -7.22 -5.96
C ARG A 88 -12.56 -8.30 -5.80
N ARG A 89 -12.14 -9.52 -5.43
CA ARG A 89 -13.06 -10.62 -5.17
C ARG A 89 -13.96 -10.35 -3.97
N ILE A 90 -13.42 -9.76 -2.89
CA ILE A 90 -14.18 -9.33 -1.72
C ILE A 90 -15.23 -8.28 -2.12
N ILE A 91 -14.84 -7.25 -2.87
CA ILE A 91 -15.73 -6.18 -3.35
C ILE A 91 -16.86 -6.77 -4.19
N THR A 92 -16.54 -7.61 -5.18
CA THR A 92 -17.57 -8.30 -5.99
C THR A 92 -18.48 -9.18 -5.12
N GLY A 93 -17.92 -9.88 -4.14
CA GLY A 93 -18.71 -10.67 -3.20
C GLY A 93 -19.66 -9.81 -2.36
N LEU A 94 -19.19 -8.69 -1.82
CA LEU A 94 -20.01 -7.72 -1.09
C LEU A 94 -21.13 -7.19 -1.98
N GLU A 95 -20.85 -6.83 -3.24
CA GLU A 95 -21.88 -6.40 -4.20
C GLU A 95 -22.95 -7.47 -4.45
N ILE A 96 -22.58 -8.74 -4.53
CA ILE A 96 -23.52 -9.86 -4.68
C ILE A 96 -24.38 -10.00 -3.41
N PHE A 97 -23.77 -10.00 -2.23
CA PHE A 97 -24.50 -10.09 -0.96
C PHE A 97 -25.46 -8.90 -0.76
N GLY A 98 -25.02 -7.69 -1.10
CA GLY A 98 -25.81 -6.45 -0.96
C GLY A 98 -27.10 -6.40 -1.78
N ARG A 99 -27.29 -7.34 -2.72
CA ARG A 99 -28.59 -7.53 -3.41
C ARG A 99 -29.65 -8.09 -2.47
N TYR A 100 -29.25 -8.87 -1.46
CA TYR A 100 -30.13 -9.63 -0.58
C TYR A 100 -30.16 -9.07 0.85
N VAL A 101 -29.03 -8.60 1.36
CA VAL A 101 -28.86 -8.16 2.75
C VAL A 101 -28.52 -6.66 2.85
N ASP A 102 -28.70 -6.12 4.05
CA ASP A 102 -28.21 -4.80 4.42
C ASP A 102 -26.74 -4.86 4.88
N LEU A 103 -25.85 -4.29 4.09
CA LEU A 103 -24.41 -4.23 4.38
C LEU A 103 -23.99 -2.99 5.18
N GLU A 104 -24.94 -2.16 5.59
CA GLU A 104 -24.68 -1.11 6.59
C GLU A 104 -24.52 -1.71 8.00
N ASP A 105 -25.04 -2.93 8.25
CA ASP A 105 -24.69 -3.73 9.44
C ASP A 105 -23.21 -4.15 9.37
N GLN A 106 -22.38 -3.46 10.15
CA GLN A 106 -20.92 -3.64 10.17
C GLN A 106 -20.48 -5.05 10.59
N GLU A 107 -21.26 -5.70 11.45
CA GLU A 107 -20.98 -7.05 11.91
C GLU A 107 -21.23 -8.05 10.77
N LEU A 108 -22.37 -7.94 10.09
CA LEU A 108 -22.65 -8.75 8.90
C LEU A 108 -21.63 -8.48 7.79
N ARG A 109 -21.28 -7.22 7.53
CA ARG A 109 -20.27 -6.85 6.54
C ARG A 109 -18.93 -7.55 6.82
N THR A 110 -18.52 -7.58 8.08
CA THR A 110 -17.30 -8.30 8.53
C THR A 110 -17.41 -9.80 8.23
N TYR A 111 -18.55 -10.41 8.54
CA TYR A 111 -18.78 -11.84 8.27
C TYR A 111 -18.77 -12.17 6.78
N VAL A 112 -19.43 -11.35 5.96
CA VAL A 112 -19.45 -11.51 4.50
C VAL A 112 -18.04 -11.39 3.94
N ARG A 113 -17.27 -10.38 4.37
CA ARG A 113 -15.87 -10.21 3.95
C ARG A 113 -15.02 -11.44 4.24
N ALA A 114 -15.09 -11.96 5.46
CA ALA A 114 -14.35 -13.16 5.86
C ALA A 114 -14.81 -14.41 5.08
N PHE A 115 -16.11 -14.56 4.86
CA PHE A 115 -16.67 -15.65 4.05
C PHE A 115 -16.18 -15.60 2.61
N VAL A 116 -16.26 -14.44 1.95
CA VAL A 116 -15.86 -14.28 0.55
C VAL A 116 -14.36 -14.55 0.37
N ALA A 117 -13.54 -14.03 1.29
CA ALA A 117 -12.10 -14.23 1.25
C ALA A 117 -11.68 -15.69 1.45
N SER A 118 -12.42 -16.46 2.26
CA SER A 118 -12.12 -17.87 2.55
C SER A 118 -12.79 -18.86 1.60
N THR A 119 -13.82 -18.45 0.87
CA THR A 119 -14.49 -19.29 -0.13
C THR A 119 -13.51 -19.64 -1.24
N SER A 120 -13.64 -20.80 -1.87
CA SER A 120 -12.96 -21.12 -3.14
C SER A 120 -13.95 -21.02 -4.31
N GLY A 121 -13.51 -20.49 -5.45
CA GLY A 121 -14.36 -20.33 -6.64
C GLY A 121 -15.28 -19.10 -6.63
N ALA A 122 -16.29 -19.12 -7.50
CA ALA A 122 -17.20 -17.99 -7.72
C ALA A 122 -18.22 -17.85 -6.59
N VAL A 123 -18.29 -16.67 -5.97
CA VAL A 123 -19.16 -16.37 -4.81
C VAL A 123 -20.64 -16.54 -5.16
N GLU A 124 -21.04 -16.16 -6.37
CA GLU A 124 -22.40 -16.30 -6.91
C GLU A 124 -22.95 -17.74 -6.89
N ASN A 125 -22.06 -18.74 -6.94
CA ASN A 125 -22.43 -20.14 -6.94
C ASN A 125 -22.39 -20.77 -5.54
N SER A 126 -22.08 -19.99 -4.51
CA SER A 126 -21.98 -20.50 -3.15
C SER A 126 -23.36 -20.94 -2.62
N PRO A 127 -23.41 -22.00 -1.78
CA PRO A 127 -24.66 -22.42 -1.14
C PRO A 127 -25.31 -21.30 -0.30
N VAL A 128 -24.50 -20.40 0.25
CA VAL A 128 -24.98 -19.24 1.02
C VAL A 128 -25.78 -18.30 0.13
N ILE A 129 -25.26 -17.90 -1.04
CA ILE A 129 -25.99 -17.01 -1.95
C ILE A 129 -27.32 -17.64 -2.40
N ARG A 130 -27.31 -18.94 -2.75
CA ARG A 130 -28.56 -19.65 -3.12
C ARG A 130 -29.57 -19.68 -1.97
N ALA A 131 -29.12 -19.84 -0.73
CA ALA A 131 -30.00 -19.78 0.43
C ALA A 131 -30.57 -18.38 0.64
N LEU A 132 -29.76 -17.32 0.48
CA LEU A 132 -30.22 -15.93 0.56
C LEU A 132 -31.28 -15.61 -0.49
N GLU A 133 -31.12 -16.09 -1.73
CA GLU A 133 -32.13 -15.95 -2.79
C GLU A 133 -33.47 -16.58 -2.42
N GLN A 134 -33.46 -17.72 -1.73
CA GLN A 134 -34.70 -18.41 -1.32
C GLN A 134 -35.43 -17.67 -0.20
N VAL A 135 -34.70 -17.06 0.72
CA VAL A 135 -35.29 -16.35 1.87
C VAL A 135 -35.52 -14.86 1.60
N SER A 136 -35.05 -14.31 0.46
CA SER A 136 -35.18 -12.88 0.15
C SER A 136 -36.63 -12.41 0.04
N CYS A 137 -37.58 -13.32 -0.21
CA CYS A 137 -39.02 -13.05 -0.19
C CYS A 137 -39.54 -12.62 1.19
N MET A 138 -38.79 -12.87 2.27
CA MET A 138 -39.12 -12.46 3.64
C MET A 138 -38.80 -10.99 3.92
N GLY A 139 -38.20 -10.27 2.96
CA GLY A 139 -37.75 -8.89 3.12
C GLY A 139 -36.30 -8.77 3.56
N ARG A 140 -35.70 -7.61 3.30
CA ARG A 140 -34.27 -7.35 3.50
C ARG A 140 -33.85 -7.51 4.96
N GLU A 141 -34.60 -6.96 5.91
CA GLU A 141 -34.29 -7.04 7.35
C GLU A 141 -34.23 -8.50 7.86
N ALA A 142 -35.26 -9.30 7.56
CA ALA A 142 -35.28 -10.71 7.93
C ALA A 142 -34.13 -11.48 7.26
N THR A 143 -33.84 -11.18 5.99
CA THR A 143 -32.74 -11.79 5.24
C THR A 143 -31.38 -11.44 5.84
N THR A 144 -31.17 -10.18 6.23
CA THR A 144 -29.97 -9.71 6.96
C THR A 144 -29.78 -10.49 8.25
N GLN A 145 -30.82 -10.65 9.07
CA GLN A 145 -30.71 -11.37 10.34
C GLN A 145 -30.40 -12.87 10.13
N ILE A 146 -31.03 -13.50 9.13
CA ILE A 146 -30.74 -14.89 8.76
C ILE A 146 -29.28 -15.03 8.30
N ALA A 147 -28.82 -14.14 7.43
CA ALA A 147 -27.44 -14.13 6.94
C ALA A 147 -26.44 -13.95 8.09
N LYS A 148 -26.70 -12.98 8.98
CA LYS A 148 -25.87 -12.66 10.14
C LYS A 148 -25.76 -13.84 11.09
N ASN A 149 -26.88 -14.47 11.43
CA ASN A 149 -26.88 -15.67 12.27
C ASN A 149 -26.11 -16.82 11.59
N THR A 150 -26.34 -17.04 10.30
CA THR A 150 -25.74 -18.17 9.56
C THR A 150 -24.23 -18.00 9.40
N LEU A 151 -23.78 -16.82 8.95
CA LEU A 151 -22.36 -16.53 8.77
C LEU A 151 -21.64 -16.37 10.11
N GLY A 152 -22.30 -15.83 11.13
CA GLY A 152 -21.76 -15.71 12.48
C GLY A 152 -21.44 -17.07 13.12
N LEU A 153 -22.17 -18.14 12.78
CA LEU A 153 -21.88 -19.50 13.25
C LEU A 153 -20.58 -20.10 12.69
N VAL A 154 -20.15 -19.64 11.51
CA VAL A 154 -18.93 -20.12 10.83
C VAL A 154 -17.79 -19.11 10.86
N TYR A 155 -18.05 -17.92 11.40
CA TYR A 155 -17.05 -16.87 11.54
C TYR A 155 -16.08 -17.18 12.67
N ASP A 156 -14.79 -17.14 12.36
CA ASP A 156 -13.71 -17.26 13.34
C ASP A 156 -12.84 -16.00 13.25
N ALA A 157 -12.96 -15.12 14.25
CA ALA A 157 -12.21 -13.87 14.32
C ALA A 157 -10.69 -14.09 14.30
N THR A 158 -10.20 -15.24 14.76
CA THR A 158 -8.76 -15.56 14.78
C THR A 158 -8.21 -15.93 13.40
N ARG A 159 -9.09 -16.31 12.48
CA ARG A 159 -8.77 -16.69 11.10
C ARG A 159 -9.31 -15.70 10.07
N ALA A 160 -10.11 -14.73 10.50
CA ALA A 160 -10.66 -13.71 9.64
C ALA A 160 -9.51 -12.91 9.00
N PRO A 161 -9.51 -12.75 7.67
CA PRO A 161 -8.52 -11.92 7.01
C PRO A 161 -8.68 -10.49 7.49
N ARG A 162 -7.56 -9.85 7.81
CA ARG A 162 -7.54 -8.45 8.22
C ARG A 162 -7.98 -7.56 7.06
N ASP A 163 -8.79 -6.56 7.34
CA ASP A 163 -9.12 -5.51 6.38
C ASP A 163 -8.00 -4.45 6.39
N TYR A 164 -6.88 -4.77 5.73
CA TYR A 164 -5.72 -3.89 5.68
C TYR A 164 -6.03 -2.54 5.02
N TYR A 165 -6.93 -2.51 4.03
CA TYR A 165 -7.31 -1.27 3.37
C TYR A 165 -8.18 -0.37 4.25
N ALA A 166 -9.13 -0.93 5.00
CA ALA A 166 -9.87 -0.16 5.99
C ALA A 166 -8.94 0.39 7.09
N ALA A 167 -8.03 -0.44 7.60
CA ALA A 167 -7.08 0.00 8.62
C ALA A 167 -6.12 1.09 8.11
N LEU A 168 -5.63 0.97 6.88
CA LEU A 168 -4.80 2.01 6.26
C LEU A 168 -5.57 3.31 6.05
N ARG A 169 -6.85 3.27 5.64
CA ARG A 169 -7.70 4.47 5.55
C ARG A 169 -7.90 5.13 6.91
N SER A 170 -8.09 4.36 7.98
CA SER A 170 -8.16 4.88 9.35
C SER A 170 -6.85 5.58 9.74
N ALA A 171 -5.70 4.95 9.47
CA ALA A 171 -4.40 5.54 9.79
C ALA A 171 -4.09 6.82 9.00
N ILE A 172 -4.49 6.87 7.72
CA ILE A 172 -4.44 8.07 6.88
C ILE A 172 -5.23 9.22 7.50
N ALA A 173 -6.38 8.93 8.13
CA ALA A 173 -7.20 9.93 8.80
C ALA A 173 -6.59 10.40 10.14
N GLU A 174 -5.76 9.58 10.78
CA GLU A 174 -5.07 9.91 12.04
C GLU A 174 -3.85 10.81 11.84
N SER A 175 -3.10 10.66 10.74
CA SER A 175 -1.88 11.44 10.51
C SER A 175 -1.54 11.62 9.03
N SER A 176 -1.04 12.81 8.69
CA SER A 176 -0.45 13.10 7.38
C SER A 176 0.87 12.36 7.13
N ALA A 177 1.51 11.81 8.16
CA ALA A 177 2.69 10.96 8.01
C ALA A 177 2.32 9.55 7.50
N ASN A 178 1.06 9.12 7.67
CA ASN A 178 0.62 7.78 7.28
C ASN A 178 0.17 7.68 5.80
N GLN A 179 0.40 8.72 5.01
CA GLN A 179 -0.03 8.77 3.61
C GLN A 179 0.87 7.87 2.75
N PRO A 180 0.35 6.82 2.09
CA PRO A 180 1.16 5.88 1.30
C PRO A 180 1.58 6.47 -0.07
N SER A 181 2.03 7.72 -0.08
CA SER A 181 2.37 8.49 -1.28
C SER A 181 3.56 7.90 -2.05
N GLY A 182 4.37 7.06 -1.40
CA GLY A 182 5.44 6.31 -2.06
C GLY A 182 4.95 5.43 -3.21
N ILE A 183 3.71 4.93 -3.12
CA ILE A 183 3.07 4.17 -4.21
C ILE A 183 2.90 5.03 -5.47
N LEU A 184 2.52 6.30 -5.30
CA LEU A 184 2.34 7.22 -6.42
C LEU A 184 3.67 7.51 -7.10
N VAL A 185 4.71 7.80 -6.32
CA VAL A 185 6.05 8.09 -6.85
C VAL A 185 6.68 6.84 -7.50
N ALA A 186 6.52 5.65 -6.90
CA ALA A 186 6.98 4.39 -7.47
C ALA A 186 6.31 4.06 -8.82
N ARG A 187 5.01 4.36 -8.94
CA ARG A 187 4.29 4.21 -10.20
C ARG A 187 4.84 5.16 -11.27
N GLU A 188 5.09 6.42 -10.91
CA GLU A 188 5.70 7.38 -11.84
C GLU A 188 7.12 6.96 -12.24
N ALA A 189 7.95 6.51 -11.29
CA ALA A 189 9.29 5.99 -11.58
C ALA A 189 9.24 4.79 -12.54
N THR A 190 8.26 3.89 -12.37
CA THR A 190 8.00 2.78 -13.31
C THR A 190 7.65 3.30 -14.70
N ASN A 191 6.76 4.31 -14.81
CA ASN A 191 6.32 4.86 -16.09
C ASN A 191 7.46 5.49 -16.88
N VAL A 192 8.40 6.16 -16.22
CA VAL A 192 9.57 6.79 -16.86
C VAL A 192 10.77 5.85 -16.99
N GLY A 193 10.65 4.60 -16.54
CA GLY A 193 11.71 3.60 -16.64
C GLY A 193 12.92 3.87 -15.73
N ILE A 194 12.70 4.55 -14.60
CA ILE A 194 13.73 4.79 -13.57
C ILE A 194 13.70 3.61 -12.59
N PRO A 195 14.81 2.89 -12.39
CA PRO A 195 14.89 1.85 -11.36
C PRO A 195 14.79 2.48 -9.97
N PHE A 196 14.06 1.81 -9.08
CA PHE A 196 13.88 2.28 -7.71
C PHE A 196 13.75 1.13 -6.71
N VAL A 197 13.89 1.50 -5.44
CA VAL A 197 13.49 0.68 -4.30
C VAL A 197 12.56 1.51 -3.40
N LEU A 198 11.58 0.84 -2.81
CA LEU A 198 10.78 1.38 -1.72
C LEU A 198 11.57 1.19 -0.42
N ALA A 199 11.53 2.18 0.46
CA ALA A 199 12.12 2.15 1.79
C ALA A 199 11.03 2.48 2.81
N THR A 200 11.09 1.92 4.00
CA THR A 200 10.19 2.30 5.09
C THR A 200 10.85 2.10 6.45
N SER A 201 10.46 2.91 7.42
CA SER A 201 10.88 2.79 8.82
C SER A 201 10.01 1.79 9.59
N THR A 202 8.88 1.36 9.03
CA THR A 202 7.97 0.42 9.69
C THR A 202 8.36 -1.02 9.37
N TYR A 203 7.76 -1.96 10.10
CA TYR A 203 7.89 -3.39 9.83
C TYR A 203 6.90 -3.84 8.77
N HIS A 204 7.29 -4.72 7.83
CA HIS A 204 6.43 -5.17 6.74
C HIS A 204 5.14 -5.91 7.16
N HIS A 205 5.07 -6.47 8.38
CA HIS A 205 3.82 -7.05 8.92
C HIS A 205 3.00 -6.10 9.80
N ASP A 206 3.43 -4.84 9.91
CA ASP A 206 2.59 -3.80 10.49
C ASP A 206 1.34 -3.58 9.62
N ILE A 207 0.25 -3.20 10.26
CA ILE A 207 -1.05 -2.98 9.64
C ILE A 207 -0.99 -1.93 8.51
N LEU A 208 -0.06 -0.98 8.61
CA LEU A 208 0.18 0.06 7.61
C LEU A 208 0.99 -0.45 6.42
N THR A 209 2.06 -1.18 6.70
CA THR A 209 3.07 -1.58 5.69
C THR A 209 2.63 -2.77 4.85
N GLN A 210 1.91 -3.73 5.43
CA GLN A 210 1.50 -4.95 4.72
C GLN A 210 0.80 -4.68 3.38
N PRO A 211 -0.20 -3.79 3.26
CA PRO A 211 -0.83 -3.52 1.97
C PRO A 211 0.14 -2.91 0.93
N VAL A 212 1.12 -2.10 1.37
CA VAL A 212 2.18 -1.54 0.52
C VAL A 212 3.13 -2.65 0.05
N GLN A 213 3.55 -3.53 0.97
CA GLN A 213 4.41 -4.68 0.68
C GLN A 213 3.76 -5.66 -0.31
N ASP A 214 2.49 -6.00 -0.08
CA ASP A 214 1.75 -6.92 -0.95
C ASP A 214 1.59 -6.34 -2.36
N HIS A 215 1.31 -5.03 -2.44
CA HIS A 215 1.26 -4.33 -3.71
C HIS A 215 2.62 -4.29 -4.41
N ALA A 216 3.69 -3.92 -3.70
CA ALA A 216 5.05 -3.88 -4.22
C ALA A 216 5.47 -5.25 -4.77
N SER A 217 5.21 -6.32 -4.03
CA SER A 217 5.49 -7.70 -4.43
C SER A 217 4.77 -8.08 -5.74
N ARG A 218 3.46 -7.76 -5.86
CA ARG A 218 2.69 -8.00 -7.09
C ARG A 218 3.23 -7.25 -8.30
N LYS A 219 3.84 -6.08 -8.07
CA LYS A 219 4.46 -5.25 -9.12
C LYS A 219 5.90 -5.64 -9.43
N GLY A 220 6.49 -6.56 -8.67
CA GLY A 220 7.92 -6.86 -8.76
C GLY A 220 8.80 -5.71 -8.30
N TRP A 221 8.30 -4.85 -7.41
CA TRP A 221 9.07 -3.80 -6.75
C TRP A 221 9.76 -4.36 -5.50
N THR A 222 10.94 -3.82 -5.17
CA THR A 222 11.66 -4.18 -3.94
C THR A 222 11.29 -3.17 -2.88
N LEU A 223 10.95 -3.65 -1.69
CA LEU A 223 10.72 -2.84 -0.50
C LEU A 223 11.71 -3.26 0.59
N ILE A 224 12.32 -2.25 1.20
CA ILE A 224 13.28 -2.38 2.28
C ILE A 224 12.64 -1.83 3.55
N ASP A 225 12.57 -2.63 4.60
CA ASP A 225 11.86 -2.30 5.83
C ASP A 225 12.77 -2.42 7.06
N CYS A 226 12.30 -1.89 8.18
CA CYS A 226 12.99 -2.08 9.46
C CYS A 226 12.51 -3.37 10.13
N SER A 227 13.34 -3.94 11.01
CA SER A 227 12.88 -5.03 11.88
C SER A 227 11.92 -4.50 12.96
N PRO A 228 11.07 -5.34 13.55
CA PRO A 228 10.15 -4.92 14.60
C PRO A 228 10.88 -4.22 15.75
N GLY A 229 10.44 -3.02 16.15
CA GLY A 229 11.06 -2.24 17.24
C GLY A 229 12.41 -1.64 16.88
N GLN A 230 12.75 -1.56 15.60
CA GLN A 230 13.98 -0.98 15.07
C GLN A 230 13.69 0.13 14.06
N GLU A 231 12.63 0.89 14.27
CA GLU A 231 12.16 1.92 13.34
C GLU A 231 13.25 2.98 13.10
N ASP A 232 13.98 3.36 14.16
CA ASP A 232 15.10 4.29 14.11
C ASP A 232 16.31 3.78 13.30
N HIS A 233 16.38 2.49 12.97
CA HIS A 233 17.47 1.95 12.16
C HIS A 233 17.50 2.53 10.76
N LYS A 234 16.38 3.07 10.26
CA LYS A 234 16.35 3.80 8.98
C LYS A 234 17.30 5.00 8.96
N ALA A 235 17.59 5.61 10.10
CA ALA A 235 18.57 6.71 10.20
C ALA A 235 20.03 6.25 10.04
N THR A 236 20.31 4.94 10.04
CA THR A 236 21.69 4.42 10.09
C THR A 236 22.31 4.24 8.70
N PRO A 237 23.64 4.41 8.56
CA PRO A 237 24.35 4.13 7.30
C PRO A 237 24.13 2.71 6.76
N GLN A 238 23.94 1.73 7.65
CA GLN A 238 23.73 0.33 7.27
C GLN A 238 22.41 0.14 6.52
N TYR A 239 21.35 0.85 6.92
CA TYR A 239 20.07 0.80 6.22
C TYR A 239 20.19 1.36 4.80
N TRP A 240 20.80 2.53 4.65
CA TRP A 240 20.99 3.18 3.35
C TRP A 240 21.93 2.40 2.44
N ALA A 241 22.96 1.75 2.99
CA ALA A 241 23.82 0.85 2.25
C ALA A 241 23.06 -0.36 1.70
N ARG A 242 22.17 -0.95 2.49
CA ARG A 242 21.29 -2.06 2.04
C ARG A 242 20.37 -1.59 0.91
N ALA A 243 19.70 -0.46 1.07
CA ALA A 243 18.82 0.10 0.05
C ALA A 243 19.56 0.40 -1.27
N MET A 244 20.77 0.96 -1.18
CA MET A 244 21.59 1.25 -2.35
C MET A 244 22.10 -0.02 -3.04
N GLY A 245 22.49 -1.05 -2.29
CA GLY A 245 22.92 -2.33 -2.87
C GLY A 245 21.82 -3.01 -3.69
N GLU A 246 20.58 -2.99 -3.19
CA GLU A 246 19.40 -3.49 -3.91
C GLU A 246 19.09 -2.68 -5.17
N LEU A 247 19.28 -1.35 -5.08
CA LEU A 247 19.08 -0.45 -6.21
C LEU A 247 20.14 -0.67 -7.31
N GLU A 248 21.41 -0.85 -6.94
CA GLU A 248 22.51 -1.15 -7.87
C GLU A 248 22.27 -2.46 -8.64
N GLN A 249 21.79 -3.50 -7.96
CA GLN A 249 21.41 -4.76 -8.61
C GLN A 249 20.30 -4.54 -9.65
N ARG A 250 19.27 -3.75 -9.32
CA ARG A 250 18.18 -3.43 -10.25
C ARG A 250 18.64 -2.61 -11.46
N MET A 251 19.54 -1.66 -11.23
CA MET A 251 20.15 -0.86 -12.30
C MET A 251 20.92 -1.77 -13.27
N GLN A 252 21.68 -2.73 -12.76
CA GLN A 252 22.41 -3.69 -13.60
C GLN A 252 21.46 -4.53 -14.48
N VAL A 253 20.40 -5.10 -13.89
CA VAL A 253 19.38 -5.86 -14.64
C VAL A 253 18.72 -5.01 -15.73
N SER A 254 18.50 -3.72 -15.46
CA SER A 254 17.90 -2.79 -16.44
C SER A 254 18.85 -2.45 -17.59
N LEU A 255 20.17 -2.47 -17.37
CA LEU A 255 21.17 -2.29 -18.42
C LEU A 255 21.30 -3.53 -19.32
N GLU A 256 21.17 -4.73 -18.75
CA GLU A 256 21.26 -6.01 -19.49
C GLU A 256 20.05 -6.26 -20.41
N ASN A 257 18.91 -5.63 -20.13
CA ASN A 257 17.67 -5.77 -20.91
C ASN A 257 17.50 -4.71 -22.02
N ARG A 258 18.48 -3.82 -22.23
CA ARG A 258 18.47 -2.80 -23.29
C ARG A 258 19.32 -3.22 -24.48
#